data_AF-A0A368N8R5-F1
#
_entry.id   AF-A0A368N8R5-F1
#
_cell.length_a   1.000
_cell.length_b   1.000
_cell.length_c   1.000
_cell.angle_alpha   90.00
_cell.angle_beta   90.00
_cell.angle_gamma   90.00
#
_symmetry.space_group_name_H-M   'P 1'
#
loop_
_entity.id
_entity.type
_entity.pdbx_description
1 polymer ?
#
loop_
_entity_poly.entity_id
_entity_poly.type
_entity_poly.pdbx_seq_one_letter_code
_entity_poly.pdbx_strand_id
1 'polypeptide(L)' 'MGTGSRSDQGGHRGVERDVGPTTKSTAEAIDRQLTAALDAAESSETRFHLRQALQLVKAFDE' A
#
# COMPACT_ATOMS: atom_id res chain seq x y z
N MET A 1 -30.04 -1.33 48.79
CA MET A 1 -30.63 -0.48 47.73
C MET A 1 -29.55 0.47 47.26
N GLY A 2 -29.15 0.40 45.99
CA GLY A 2 -28.14 1.26 45.39
C GLY A 2 -27.93 0.92 43.91
N THR A 3 -28.33 1.87 43.05
CA THR A 3 -27.75 2.27 41.74
C THR A 3 -27.37 1.17 40.72
N GLY A 4 -27.77 1.20 39.46
CA GLY A 4 -28.43 2.24 38.66
C GLY A 4 -28.68 1.74 37.24
N SER A 5 -29.65 2.37 36.57
CA SER A 5 -29.95 2.21 35.14
C SER A 5 -28.96 2.97 34.26
N ARG A 6 -29.00 2.64 32.96
CA ARG A 6 -28.41 3.28 31.76
C ARG A 6 -27.21 2.51 31.23
N SER A 7 -27.02 2.32 29.94
CA SER A 7 -27.80 2.60 28.73
C SER A 7 -27.04 1.90 27.62
N ASP A 8 -27.79 1.40 26.64
CA ASP A 8 -27.44 1.49 25.22
C ASP A 8 -25.94 1.50 24.89
N GLN A 9 -25.32 0.33 24.85
CA GLN A 9 -24.04 0.19 24.16
C GLN A 9 -24.31 -0.15 22.70
N GLY A 10 -24.88 0.84 22.00
CA GLY A 10 -24.77 0.99 20.55
C GLY A 10 -23.29 1.18 20.19
N GLY A 11 -22.53 0.10 20.25
CA GLY A 11 -21.20 0.03 19.67
C GLY A 11 -21.36 -0.14 18.18
N HIS A 12 -21.38 0.97 17.45
CA HIS A 12 -21.02 1.01 16.03
C HIS A 12 -19.73 0.20 15.87
N ARG A 13 -19.87 -1.08 15.52
CA ARG A 13 -18.77 -1.91 15.06
C ARG A 13 -18.43 -1.30 13.71
N GLY A 14 -17.48 -0.37 13.76
CA GLY A 14 -16.91 0.27 12.61
C GLY A 14 -16.71 -0.79 11.57
N VAL A 15 -17.30 -0.56 10.41
CA VAL A 15 -17.01 -1.32 9.22
C VAL A 15 -15.51 -1.20 9.07
N GLU A 16 -14.79 -2.22 9.50
CA GLU A 16 -13.40 -2.46 9.13
C GLU A 16 -13.46 -2.54 7.63
N ARG A 17 -13.30 -1.36 7.02
CA ARG A 17 -13.25 -1.20 5.58
C ARG A 17 -12.02 -2.00 5.23
N ASP A 18 -12.27 -3.23 4.78
CA ASP A 18 -11.30 -4.08 4.12
C ASP A 18 -10.85 -3.31 2.88
N VAL A 19 -9.95 -2.36 3.09
CA VAL A 19 -9.18 -1.74 2.04
C VAL A 19 -8.04 -2.70 1.81
N GLY A 20 -8.39 -3.86 1.25
CA GLY A 20 -7.40 -4.73 0.63
C GLY A 20 -6.51 -3.88 -0.29
N PRO A 21 -5.24 -4.27 -0.48
CA PRO A 21 -4.28 -3.47 -1.24
C PRO A 21 -4.90 -3.14 -2.60
N THR A 22 -5.19 -1.86 -2.80
CA THR A 22 -5.70 -1.37 -4.07
C THR A 22 -4.60 -1.56 -5.11
N THR A 23 -4.97 -1.69 -6.38
CA THR A 23 -4.01 -1.75 -7.49
C THR A 23 -3.05 -0.56 -7.44
N LYS A 24 -3.57 0.63 -7.12
CA LYS A 24 -2.80 1.85 -6.88
C LYS A 24 -1.80 1.72 -5.72
N SER A 25 -2.24 1.22 -4.56
CA SER A 25 -1.35 0.98 -3.42
C SER A 25 -0.28 -0.08 -3.72
N THR A 26 -0.57 -1.03 -4.61
CA THR A 26 0.37 -2.07 -5.05
C THR A 26 1.40 -1.48 -6.01
N ALA A 27 0.97 -0.67 -6.98
CA ALA A 27 1.87 0.02 -7.91
C ALA A 27 2.84 0.95 -7.17
N GLU A 28 2.35 1.72 -6.18
CA GLU A 28 3.20 2.58 -5.34
C GLU A 28 4.23 1.78 -4.52
N ALA A 29 3.85 0.62 -3.99
CA ALA A 29 4.77 -0.24 -3.25
C ALA A 29 5.87 -0.80 -4.17
N ILE A 30 5.49 -1.23 -5.38
CA ILE A 30 6.44 -1.75 -6.39
C ILE A 30 7.39 -0.63 -6.87
N ASP A 31 6.89 0.58 -7.13
CA ASP A 31 7.72 1.72 -7.55
C ASP A 31 8.80 2.06 -6.51
N ARG A 32 8.45 2.08 -5.22
CA ARG A 32 9.41 2.30 -4.13
C ARG A 32 10.48 1.21 -4.07
N GLN A 33 10.09 -0.05 -4.23
CA GLN A 33 11.03 -1.18 -4.21
C GLN A 33 12.00 -1.13 -5.39
N LEU A 34 11.50 -0.85 -6.60
CA LEU A 34 12.32 -0.75 -7.79
C LEU A 34 13.27 0.44 -7.73
N THR A 35 12.83 1.57 -7.16
CA THR A 35 13.69 2.74 -6.93
C THR A 35 14.82 2.42 -5.96
N ALA A 36 14.52 1.77 -4.83
CA ALA A 36 15.55 1.35 -3.87
C ALA A 36 16.54 0.36 -4.48
N ALA A 37 16.06 -0.58 -5.30
CA ALA A 37 16.93 -1.51 -6.02
C ALA A 37 17.82 -0.80 -7.04
N LEU A 38 17.31 0.26 -7.70
CA LEU A 38 18.07 1.03 -8.68
C LEU A 38 19.23 1.80 -8.01
N ASP A 39 18.98 2.35 -6.83
CA ASP A 39 19.99 3.05 -6.03
C ASP A 39 21.09 2.08 -5.53
N ALA A 40 20.70 0.86 -5.15
CA ALA A 40 21.63 -0.16 -4.68
C ALA A 40 22.36 -0.92 -5.81
N ALA A 41 21.83 -0.91 -7.04
CA ALA A 41 22.40 -1.69 -8.13
C ALA A 41 23.77 -1.15 -8.56
N GLU A 42 24.79 -2.01 -8.59
CA GLU A 42 26.14 -1.66 -9.04
C GLU A 42 26.34 -1.87 -10.55
N SER A 43 25.64 -2.85 -11.13
CA SER A 43 25.73 -3.19 -12.55
C SER A 43 24.87 -2.26 -13.43
N SER A 44 25.46 -1.79 -14.53
CA SER A 44 24.78 -0.99 -15.55
C SER A 44 23.62 -1.74 -16.22
N GLU A 45 23.75 -3.06 -16.41
CA GLU A 45 22.69 -3.90 -16.98
C GLU A 45 21.51 -4.02 -16.02
N THR A 46 21.78 -4.26 -14.72
CA THR A 46 20.74 -4.30 -13.69
C THR A 46 20.01 -2.96 -13.60
N ARG A 47 20.74 -1.83 -13.62
CA ARG A 47 20.12 -0.49 -13.63
C ARG A 47 19.26 -0.25 -14.86
N PHE A 48 19.65 -0.75 -16.03
CA PHE A 48 18.86 -0.66 -17.25
C PHE A 48 17.51 -1.38 -17.08
N HIS A 49 17.53 -2.63 -16.64
CA HIS A 49 16.31 -3.42 -16.44
C HIS A 49 15.40 -2.85 -15.35
N LEU A 50 15.97 -2.33 -14.25
CA LEU A 50 15.19 -1.69 -13.19
C LEU A 50 14.48 -0.42 -13.67
N ARG A 51 15.13 0.39 -14.52
CA ARG A 51 14.47 1.54 -15.15
C ARG A 51 13.34 1.12 -16.09
N GLN A 52 13.55 0.05 -16.86
CA GLN A 52 12.51 -0.49 -17.73
C GLN A 52 11.30 -0.98 -16.91
N ALA A 53 11.54 -1.67 -15.79
CA ALA A 53 10.47 -2.09 -14.88
C ALA A 53 9.70 -0.89 -14.30
N LEU A 54 10.38 0.19 -13.89
CA LEU A 54 9.73 1.43 -13.43
C LEU A 54 8.85 2.07 -14.50
N GLN A 55 9.28 2.05 -15.76
CA GLN A 55 8.47 2.57 -16.87
C GLN A 55 7.20 1.76 -17.08
N LEU A 56 7.27 0.43 -16.94
CA LEU A 56 6.10 -0.44 -17.04
C LEU A 56 5.11 -0.17 -15.91
N VAL A 57 5.57 -0.04 -14.67
CA VAL A 57 4.70 0.25 -13.51
C VAL A 57 3.92 1.54 -13.72
N LYS A 58 4.56 2.60 -14.23
CA LYS A 58 3.90 3.88 -14.54
C LYS A 58 2.84 3.72 -15.64
N ALA A 59 3.14 2.93 -16.67
CA ALA A 59 2.20 2.66 -17.75
C ALA A 59 0.96 1.84 -17.31
N PHE A 60 1.02 1.15 -16.16
CA PHE A 60 -0.12 0.44 -15.58
C PHE A 60 -0.93 1.27 -14.57
N ASP A 61 -0.41 2.42 -14.12
CA ASP A 61 -1.11 3.33 -13.19
C ASP A 61 -1.92 4.43 -13.94
N GLU A 62 -1.61 4.69 -15.21
CA GLU A 62 -2.34 5.59 -16.14
C GLU A 62 -3.63 4.96 -16.69
#